data_AF-A0A1G0QT23-F1
#
_entry.id   AF-A0A1G0QT23-F1
#
_cell.length_a   1.000
_cell.length_b   1.000
_cell.length_c   1.000
_cell.angle_alpha   90.00
_cell.angle_beta   90.00
_cell.angle_gamma   90.00
#
_symmetry.space_group_name_H-M   'P 1'
#
loop_
_entity.id
_entity.type
_entity.pdbx_description
1 polymer ?
#
loop_
_entity_poly.entity_id
_entity_poly.type
_entity_poly.pdbx_seq_one_letter_code
_entity_poly.pdbx_strand_id
1 'polypeptide(L)' 'MKKSIVIEKAFKYTPGTIGDDIPNVYIYDEVQGYWINSKSKTPMMFDNNGPRPQTKKQDVETGEDQKGE' A
#
# COMPACT_ATOMS: atom_id res chain seq x y z
N MET A 1 -6.37 27.19 -17.69
CA MET A 1 -6.51 26.08 -18.65
C MET A 1 -7.69 25.22 -18.21
N LYS A 2 -8.62 24.88 -19.10
CA LYS A 2 -9.74 23.99 -18.78
C LYS A 2 -9.24 22.56 -18.63
N LYS A 3 -9.68 21.87 -17.58
CA LYS A 3 -9.43 20.43 -17.42
C LYS A 3 -10.29 19.66 -18.42
N SER A 4 -9.87 18.45 -18.79
CA SER A 4 -10.67 17.62 -19.68
C SER A 4 -11.91 17.10 -18.94
N ILE A 5 -12.99 16.82 -19.69
CA ILE A 5 -14.24 16.29 -19.13
C ILE A 5 -14.04 14.97 -18.37
N VAL A 6 -13.02 14.19 -18.74
CA VAL A 6 -12.64 12.94 -18.08
C VAL A 6 -12.12 13.22 -16.67
N ILE A 7 -11.26 14.23 -16.50
CA ILE A 7 -10.71 14.62 -15.19
C ILE A 7 -11.81 15.21 -14.30
N GLU A 8 -12.77 15.93 -14.90
CA GLU A 8 -13.88 16.53 -14.18
C GLU A 8 -14.86 15.49 -13.63
N LYS A 9 -15.08 14.39 -14.37
CA LYS A 9 -15.99 13.32 -13.98
C LYS A 9 -15.31 12.13 -13.30
N ALA A 10 -13.98 12.14 -13.18
CA ALA A 10 -13.26 11.06 -12.55
C ALA A 10 -13.66 10.93 -11.07
N PHE A 11 -14.04 9.72 -10.67
CA PHE A 11 -14.23 9.38 -9.27
C PHE A 11 -12.90 9.53 -8.53
N LYS A 12 -12.90 10.26 -7.42
CA LYS A 12 -11.72 10.46 -6.60
C LYS A 12 -11.85 9.64 -5.33
N TYR A 13 -10.98 8.65 -5.20
CA TYR A 13 -10.82 7.95 -3.93
C TYR A 13 -10.22 8.91 -2.92
N THR A 14 -10.87 9.04 -1.76
CA THR A 14 -10.18 9.55 -0.58
C THR A 14 -9.04 8.57 -0.32
N PRO A 15 -7.77 9.01 -0.29
CA PRO A 15 -6.72 8.12 0.19
C PRO A 15 -7.17 7.65 1.57
N GLY A 16 -7.22 6.33 1.78
CA GLY A 16 -7.37 5.81 3.13
C GLY A 16 -6.29 6.44 3.99
N THR A 17 -6.58 6.70 5.26
CA THR A 17 -5.52 6.95 6.24
C THR A 17 -4.59 5.75 6.18
N ILE A 18 -3.47 5.89 5.46
CA ILE A 18 -2.30 5.04 5.65
C ILE A 18 -1.96 5.33 7.09
N GLY A 19 -2.39 4.45 8.00
CA GLY A 19 -2.18 4.64 9.42
C GLY A 19 -0.71 4.99 9.63
N ASP A 20 -0.45 5.98 10.48
CA ASP A 20 0.88 6.51 10.79
C ASP A 20 1.85 5.46 11.42
N ASP A 21 1.50 4.18 11.35
CA ASP A 21 2.07 3.05 12.07
C ASP A 21 2.90 2.11 11.20
N ILE A 22 3.26 2.51 9.96
CA ILE A 22 4.34 1.83 9.25
C ILE A 22 5.60 2.66 9.49
N PRO A 23 6.36 2.41 10.59
CA PRO A 23 7.71 2.92 10.65
C PRO A 23 8.44 2.30 9.46
N ASN A 24 8.80 3.14 8.48
CA ASN A 24 9.45 2.73 7.24
C ASN A 24 10.92 2.36 7.52
N VAL A 25 11.12 1.38 8.41
CA VAL A 25 12.41 0.87 8.84
C VAL A 25 12.99 -0.08 7.81
N TYR A 26 12.23 -0.43 6.76
CA TYR A 26 12.69 -1.29 5.69
C TYR A 26 13.23 -0.45 4.53
N ILE A 27 14.42 -0.81 4.07
CA ILE A 27 15.07 -0.22 2.91
C ILE A 27 15.27 -1.29 1.85
N TYR A 28 15.18 -0.92 0.58
CA TYR A 28 15.46 -1.83 -0.52
C TYR A 28 16.98 -1.97 -0.69
N ASP A 29 17.49 -3.20 -0.63
CA ASP A 29 18.88 -3.52 -0.95
C ASP A 29 18.96 -3.91 -2.43
N GLU A 30 19.49 -3.01 -3.26
CA GLU A 30 19.61 -3.21 -4.71
C GLU A 30 20.58 -4.34 -5.09
N VAL A 31 21.57 -4.63 -4.23
CA VAL A 31 22.57 -5.68 -4.48
C VAL A 31 21.94 -7.06 -4.25
N GLN A 32 21.15 -7.17 -3.18
CA GLN A 32 20.51 -8.42 -2.79
C GLN A 32 19.14 -8.62 -3.46
N GLY A 33 18.51 -7.54 -3.94
CA GLY A 33 17.23 -7.57 -4.63
C GLY A 33 16.01 -7.67 -3.70
N TYR A 34 16.15 -7.41 -2.40
CA TYR A 34 15.06 -7.51 -1.42
C TYR A 34 15.11 -6.43 -0.34
N TRP A 35 14.00 -6.27 0.36
CA TRP A 35 13.87 -5.32 1.47
C TRP A 35 14.53 -5.86 2.75
N ILE A 36 15.30 -5.03 3.43
CA ILE A 36 15.96 -5.33 4.71
C ILE A 36 15.54 -4.35 5.79
N ASN A 37 15.44 -4.82 7.03
CA ASN A 37 15.29 -3.95 8.18
C ASN A 37 16.59 -3.14 8.36
N SER A 38 16.51 -1.82 8.31
CA SER A 38 17.64 -0.91 8.42
C SER A 38 18.43 -1.07 9.72
N LYS A 39 17.77 -1.52 10.81
CA LYS A 39 18.37 -1.73 12.13
C LYS A 39 18.95 -3.13 12.30
N SER A 40 18.15 -4.18 12.10
CA SER A 40 18.58 -5.57 12.32
C SER A 40 19.32 -6.18 11.14
N LYS A 41 19.24 -5.56 9.95
CA LYS A 41 19.72 -6.07 8.65
C LYS A 41 19.10 -7.41 8.24
N THR A 42 18.08 -7.87 8.95
CA THR A 42 17.32 -9.06 8.60
C THR A 42 16.47 -8.79 7.36
N PRO A 43 16.40 -9.73 6.39
CA PRO A 43 15.45 -9.63 5.29
C PRO A 43 14.02 -9.51 5.82
N MET A 44 13.23 -8.61 5.23
CA MET A 44 11.85 -8.33 5.66
C MET A 44 10.99 -9.60 5.72
N MET A 45 11.24 -10.55 4.81
CA MET A 45 10.52 -11.83 4.71
C MET A 45 10.72 -12.72 5.95
N PHE A 46 11.80 -12.52 6.71
CA PHE A 46 12.12 -13.27 7.93
C PHE A 46 11.89 -12.44 9.21
N ASP A 47 11.54 -11.17 9.09
CA ASP A 47 11.28 -10.32 10.25
C ASP A 47 9.87 -10.58 10.78
N ASN A 48 9.77 -11.06 12.03
CA ASN A 48 8.49 -11.33 12.69
C ASN A 48 7.63 -10.06 12.88
N ASN A 49 8.28 -8.89 12.89
CA ASN A 49 7.65 -7.57 12.98
C ASN A 49 7.47 -6.91 11.61
N GLY A 50 7.77 -7.63 10.52
CA GLY A 50 7.56 -7.15 9.16
C GLY A 50 6.09 -6.88 8.86
N PRO A 51 5.78 -5.91 7.98
CA PRO A 51 4.43 -5.75 7.47
C PRO A 51 4.02 -7.07 6.81
N ARG A 52 3.10 -7.79 7.46
CA ARG A 52 2.57 -9.03 6.91
C ARG A 52 1.70 -8.70 5.70
N PRO A 53 1.62 -9.59 4.70
CA PRO A 53 0.64 -9.43 3.62
C PRO A 53 -0.74 -9.23 4.25
N GLN A 54 -1.23 -7.99 4.21
CA GLN A 54 -2.61 -7.72 4.57
C GLN A 54 -3.45 -8.16 3.39
N THR A 55 -4.56 -8.85 3.69
CA THR A 55 -5.52 -9.20 2.65
C THR A 55 -5.92 -7.91 1.95
N LYS A 56 -5.78 -7.88 0.61
CA LYS A 56 -6.37 -6.86 -0.24
C LYS A 56 -7.89 -7.00 -0.12
N LYS A 57 -8.46 -6.44 0.95
CA LYS A 57 -9.90 -6.37 1.22
C LYS A 57 -10.45 -4.97 0.97
N GLN A 58 -9.79 -4.23 0.09
CA GLN A 58 -10.31 -3.00 -0.49
C GLN A 58 -10.02 -3.02 -2.00
N ASP A 59 -10.53 -4.05 -2.68
CA ASP A 59 -10.78 -3.96 -4.12
C ASP A 59 -12.06 -3.15 -4.34
N VAL A 60 -11.91 -1.83 -4.24
CA VAL A 60 -13.00 -0.90 -4.59
C VAL A 60 -13.26 -0.92 -6.10
N GLU A 61 -12.28 -1.39 -6.89
CA GLU A 61 -12.35 -1.40 -8.36
C GLU A 61 -13.34 -2.44 -8.91
N THR A 62 -13.57 -3.56 -8.23
CA THR A 62 -14.48 -4.63 -8.71
C THR A 62 -15.92 -4.49 -8.21
N GLY A 63 -16.20 -3.56 -7.28
CA GLY A 63 -17.54 -3.39 -6.70
C GLY A 63 -18.05 -4.61 -5.92
N GLU A 64 -17.17 -5.55 -5.57
CA GLU A 64 -17.56 -6.79 -4.89
C GLU A 64 -18.06 -6.51 -3.46
N ASP A 65 -17.57 -5.42 -2.85
CA ASP A 65 -17.94 -4.95 -1.50
C ASP A 65 -19.28 -4.19 -1.46
N GLN A 66 -19.98 -4.04 -2.60
CA GLN A 66 -21.30 -3.38 -2.69
C GLN A 66 -22.47 -4.36 -2.88
N LYS A 67 -22.22 -5.68 -2.87
CA LYS A 67 -23.31 -6.67 -2.87
C LYS A 67 -23.83 -6.86 -1.44
N GLY A 68 -24.71 -5.95 -0.99
CA GLY A 68 -25.35 -6.10 0.32
C GLY A 68 -26.03 -4.88 0.92
N GLU A 69 -26.02 -3.72 0.26
CA GLU A 69 -26.83 -2.54 0.65
C GLU A 69 -27.64 -2.00 -0.54
#